data_AF-A0A7X6CEL6-F1
#
_entry.id   AF-A0A7X6CEL6-F1
#
_cell.length_a   1.000
_cell.length_b   1.000
_cell.length_c   1.000
_cell.angle_alpha   90.00
_cell.angle_beta   90.00
_cell.angle_gamma   90.00
#
_symmetry.space_group_name_H-M   'P 1'
#
loop_
_entity.id
_entity.type
_entity.pdbx_description
1 polymer ?
#
loop_
_entity_poly.entity_id
_entity_poly.type
_entity_poly.pdbx_seq_one_letter_code
_entity_poly.pdbx_strand_id
1 'polypeptide(L)'
;MAHINLRRTENISGNFYVDTTCIDCDTCRWMASEVFGQAGEKSAVYHQPTNATEEMRSLAALLSCPTSSIGTVDKPKNIKEVQQNLPALVTENIYHCGYHSEKSYGAASYLIVRPEGNILVDSPRFVPPLVKNIEAMGGIRYLYLTHRDDVADHQKYRDHFGCDRILHTDEINAGTRSVEIQLSGSEPHQITDDLLIISVPGQMHEQMQMCINWMVDSR
;
A
#
# COMPACT_ATOMS: atom_id res chain seq x y z
N MET A 1 8.23 -1.39 -15.49
CA MET A 1 9.57 -1.34 -14.87
C MET A 1 10.27 -0.13 -15.41
N ALA A 2 11.10 0.53 -14.61
CA ALA A 2 11.74 1.78 -15.01
C ALA A 2 12.63 1.60 -16.24
N HIS A 3 12.69 2.62 -17.07
CA HIS A 3 13.44 2.63 -18.31
C HIS A 3 14.70 3.47 -18.17
N ILE A 4 15.87 2.86 -18.35
CA ILE A 4 17.17 3.54 -18.14
C ILE A 4 17.36 4.75 -19.07
N ASN A 5 16.82 4.70 -20.29
CA ASN A 5 16.82 5.80 -21.25
C ASN A 5 15.85 6.94 -20.88
N LEU A 6 14.98 6.72 -19.90
CA LEU A 6 14.08 7.74 -19.32
C LEU A 6 14.58 8.21 -17.94
N ARG A 7 15.80 7.83 -17.51
CA ARG A 7 16.39 8.29 -16.26
C ARG A 7 16.37 9.82 -16.22
N ARG A 8 15.83 10.37 -15.13
CA ARG A 8 15.81 11.82 -14.91
C ARG A 8 17.22 12.37 -14.68
N THR A 9 17.48 13.57 -15.17
CA THR A 9 18.75 14.28 -14.99
C THR A 9 19.01 14.71 -13.54
N GLU A 10 17.95 14.79 -12.75
CA GLU A 10 17.96 15.20 -11.34
C GLU A 10 18.43 14.08 -10.40
N ASN A 11 18.52 12.83 -10.89
CA ASN A 11 19.14 11.78 -10.11
C ASN A 11 20.65 12.01 -10.02
N ILE A 12 21.22 11.82 -8.83
CA ILE A 12 22.67 11.68 -8.72
C ILE A 12 23.14 10.41 -9.46
N SER A 13 24.42 10.37 -9.84
CA SER A 13 25.01 9.19 -10.49
C SER A 13 25.01 7.98 -9.55
N GLY A 14 24.82 6.78 -10.11
CA GLY A 14 24.81 5.53 -9.34
C GLY A 14 23.80 4.51 -9.84
N ASN A 15 23.65 3.44 -9.05
CA ASN A 15 22.86 2.26 -9.38
C ASN A 15 21.36 2.56 -9.38
N PHE A 16 20.82 3.15 -8.31
CA PHE A 16 19.40 3.51 -8.23
C PHE A 16 19.12 4.77 -9.05
N TYR A 17 17.96 4.80 -9.69
CA TYR A 17 17.45 5.97 -10.38
C TYR A 17 15.92 6.00 -10.41
N VAL A 18 15.36 7.21 -10.54
CA VAL A 18 13.95 7.44 -10.88
C VAL A 18 13.85 7.91 -12.33
N ASP A 19 12.93 7.35 -13.10
CA ASP A 19 12.68 7.75 -14.48
C ASP A 19 11.55 8.78 -14.63
N THR A 20 11.35 9.29 -15.84
CA THR A 20 10.35 10.34 -16.12
C THR A 20 8.90 9.88 -16.00
N THR A 21 8.62 8.58 -15.84
CA THR A 21 7.25 8.06 -15.67
C THR A 21 6.73 8.23 -14.23
N CYS A 22 7.57 8.73 -13.32
CA CYS A 22 7.17 9.05 -11.94
C CYS A 22 5.98 10.04 -11.92
N ILE A 23 4.98 9.74 -11.09
CA ILE A 23 3.75 10.55 -10.89
C ILE A 23 3.77 11.35 -9.58
N ASP A 24 4.92 11.44 -8.92
CA ASP A 24 5.09 12.20 -7.68
C ASP A 24 4.20 11.76 -6.48
N CYS A 25 3.83 10.49 -6.41
CA CYS A 25 3.01 9.90 -5.32
C CYS A 25 3.68 9.84 -3.92
N ASP A 26 4.85 10.44 -3.73
CA ASP A 26 5.63 10.46 -2.46
C ASP A 26 6.12 9.11 -1.89
N THR A 27 5.60 7.96 -2.37
CA THR A 27 5.88 6.61 -1.84
C THR A 27 7.34 6.35 -1.47
N CYS A 28 8.26 6.60 -2.40
CA CYS A 28 9.67 6.35 -2.16
C CYS A 28 10.32 7.28 -1.13
N ARG A 29 9.81 8.51 -1.00
CA ARG A 29 10.38 9.53 -0.11
C ARG A 29 10.09 9.23 1.35
N TRP A 30 8.92 8.68 1.68
CA TRP A 30 8.66 8.25 3.06
C TRP A 30 9.19 6.84 3.35
N MET A 31 9.25 5.95 2.34
CA MET A 31 9.79 4.59 2.54
C MET A 31 11.31 4.57 2.69
N ALA A 32 12.05 5.44 1.99
CA ALA A 32 13.50 5.51 2.00
C ALA A 32 13.95 6.96 1.85
N SER A 33 13.62 7.76 2.86
CA SER A 33 13.87 9.21 2.88
C SER A 33 15.35 9.55 2.79
N GLU A 34 16.24 8.63 3.17
CA GLU A 34 17.68 8.76 3.07
C GLU A 34 18.19 8.71 1.63
N VAL A 35 17.40 8.20 0.68
CA VAL A 35 17.81 7.92 -0.71
C VAL A 35 17.01 8.75 -1.72
N PHE A 36 15.70 8.90 -1.49
CA PHE A 36 14.78 9.58 -2.41
C PHE A 36 14.29 10.92 -1.85
N GLY A 37 14.29 11.92 -2.70
CA GLY A 37 13.91 13.29 -2.36
C GLY A 37 13.11 13.92 -3.48
N GLN A 38 12.49 15.07 -3.20
CA GLN A 38 11.80 15.84 -4.22
C GLN A 38 12.81 16.66 -5.03
N ALA A 39 12.71 16.61 -6.35
CA ALA A 39 13.48 17.45 -7.25
C ALA A 39 12.58 17.89 -8.41
N GLY A 40 12.27 19.18 -8.49
CA GLY A 40 11.20 19.69 -9.36
C GLY A 40 9.85 19.10 -8.95
N GLU A 41 9.04 18.68 -9.92
CA GLU A 41 7.68 18.16 -9.71
C GLU A 41 7.61 16.65 -9.46
N LYS A 42 8.76 15.97 -9.24
CA LYS A 42 8.84 14.50 -9.15
C LYS A 42 9.92 14.06 -8.17
N SER A 43 9.87 12.79 -7.76
CA SER A 43 10.94 12.17 -6.95
C SER A 43 12.21 11.90 -7.77
N ALA A 44 13.38 12.02 -7.13
CA ALA A 44 14.68 11.66 -7.68
C ALA A 44 15.57 11.02 -6.61
N VAL A 45 16.57 10.25 -7.03
CA VAL A 45 17.61 9.75 -6.13
C VAL A 45 18.60 10.87 -5.84
N TYR A 46 18.71 11.29 -4.59
CA TYR A 46 19.65 12.34 -4.17
C TYR A 46 20.85 11.77 -3.39
N HIS A 47 20.74 10.53 -2.91
CA HIS A 47 21.79 9.77 -2.23
C HIS A 47 21.68 8.30 -2.65
N GLN A 48 22.81 7.65 -2.96
CA GLN A 48 22.81 6.23 -3.31
C GLN A 48 22.94 5.43 -2.01
N PRO A 49 22.25 4.29 -1.86
CA PRO A 49 22.43 3.42 -0.71
C PRO A 49 23.89 3.08 -0.45
N THR A 50 24.34 3.28 0.79
CA THR A 50 25.71 3.02 1.24
C THR A 50 25.82 1.85 2.22
N ASN A 51 24.68 1.36 2.71
CA ASN A 51 24.59 0.26 3.66
C ASN A 51 23.40 -0.66 3.36
N ALA A 52 23.37 -1.83 4.02
CA ALA A 52 22.35 -2.84 3.78
C ALA A 52 20.94 -2.36 4.10
N THR A 53 20.77 -1.50 5.11
CA THR A 53 19.46 -0.96 5.50
C THR A 53 18.90 -0.05 4.41
N GLU A 54 19.70 0.91 3.92
CA GLU A 54 19.31 1.79 2.82
C GLU A 54 19.02 0.99 1.54
N GLU A 55 19.82 -0.04 1.24
CA GLU A 55 19.60 -0.90 0.07
C GLU A 55 18.24 -1.63 0.17
N MET A 56 17.96 -2.24 1.32
CA MET A 56 16.70 -2.96 1.57
C MET A 56 15.48 -2.03 1.48
N ARG A 57 15.55 -0.85 2.10
CA ARG A 57 14.48 0.16 2.03
C ARG A 57 14.29 0.69 0.61
N SER A 58 15.38 0.88 -0.14
CA SER A 58 15.33 1.36 -1.52
C SER A 58 14.73 0.33 -2.48
N LEU A 59 15.05 -0.95 -2.28
CA LEU A 59 14.42 -2.04 -3.02
C LEU A 59 12.94 -2.22 -2.63
N ALA A 60 12.58 -2.00 -1.36
CA ALA A 60 11.19 -1.99 -0.94
C ALA A 60 10.41 -0.85 -1.61
N ALA A 61 10.99 0.36 -1.65
CA ALA A 61 10.43 1.49 -2.39
C ALA A 61 10.31 1.18 -3.89
N LEU A 62 11.29 0.51 -4.50
CA LEU A 62 11.25 0.06 -5.89
C LEU A 62 10.05 -0.88 -6.15
N LEU A 63 9.84 -1.87 -5.29
CA LEU A 63 8.70 -2.79 -5.39
C LEU A 63 7.36 -2.09 -5.15
N SER A 64 7.35 -1.07 -4.28
CA SER A 64 6.15 -0.31 -3.92
C SER A 64 5.82 0.84 -4.85
N CYS A 65 6.71 1.23 -5.76
CA CYS A 65 6.45 2.29 -6.72
C CYS A 65 5.25 1.94 -7.63
N PRO A 66 4.15 2.72 -7.60
CA PRO A 66 2.91 2.37 -8.30
C PRO A 66 3.09 2.31 -9.81
N THR A 67 3.87 3.23 -10.37
CA THR A 67 4.20 3.33 -11.80
C THR A 67 5.46 2.56 -12.18
N SER A 68 6.08 1.86 -11.21
CA SER A 68 7.35 1.14 -11.41
C SER A 68 8.47 2.02 -11.98
N SER A 69 8.50 3.30 -11.63
CA SER A 69 9.44 4.32 -12.14
C SER A 69 10.81 4.34 -11.45
N ILE A 70 10.99 3.52 -10.41
CA ILE A 70 12.28 3.35 -9.73
C ILE A 70 12.98 2.14 -10.36
N GLY A 71 14.24 2.32 -10.72
CA GLY A 71 15.05 1.29 -11.34
C GLY A 71 16.45 1.19 -10.73
N THR A 72 17.13 0.11 -11.08
CA THR A 72 18.55 -0.11 -10.81
C THR A 72 19.27 -0.35 -12.14
N VAL A 73 20.51 0.12 -12.27
CA VAL A 73 21.36 -0.16 -13.43
C VAL A 73 21.72 -1.64 -13.47
N ASP A 74 22.16 -2.17 -12.33
CA ASP A 74 22.46 -3.58 -12.16
C ASP A 74 21.24 -4.36 -11.68
N LYS A 75 21.17 -5.65 -12.03
CA LYS A 75 20.12 -6.53 -11.52
C LYS A 75 20.21 -6.62 -9.98
N PRO A 76 19.12 -6.32 -9.24
CA PRO A 76 19.15 -6.39 -7.78
C PRO A 76 19.45 -7.80 -7.28
N LYS A 77 20.41 -7.93 -6.37
CA LYS A 77 20.80 -9.23 -5.78
C LYS A 77 19.83 -9.67 -4.68
N ASN A 78 19.32 -8.73 -3.89
CA ASN A 78 18.55 -9.00 -2.66
C ASN A 78 17.04 -8.88 -2.86
N ILE A 79 16.53 -8.80 -4.09
CA ILE A 79 15.11 -8.55 -4.33
C ILE A 79 14.20 -9.62 -3.71
N LYS A 80 14.64 -10.89 -3.70
CA LYS A 80 13.86 -11.99 -3.11
C LYS A 80 13.71 -11.84 -1.60
N GLU A 81 14.75 -11.37 -0.93
CA GLU A 81 14.71 -11.11 0.51
C GLU A 81 13.75 -9.97 0.83
N VAL A 82 13.76 -8.90 0.03
CA VAL A 82 12.81 -7.78 0.17
C VAL A 82 11.37 -8.26 -0.07
N GLN A 83 11.16 -9.12 -1.08
CA GLN A 83 9.86 -9.72 -1.35
C GLN A 83 9.34 -10.57 -0.17
N GLN A 84 10.22 -11.25 0.57
CA GLN A 84 9.87 -12.05 1.75
C GLN A 84 9.53 -11.18 2.97
N ASN A 85 10.04 -9.94 3.01
CA ASN A 85 9.82 -8.99 4.10
C ASN A 85 8.63 -8.03 3.86
N LEU A 86 7.81 -8.27 2.83
CA LEU A 86 6.56 -7.55 2.58
C LEU A 86 5.35 -8.50 2.77
N PRO A 87 4.33 -8.16 3.57
CA PRO A 87 4.12 -6.90 4.29
C PRO A 87 5.18 -6.62 5.38
N ALA A 88 5.63 -5.37 5.49
CA ALA A 88 6.65 -4.94 6.46
C ALA A 88 5.98 -4.47 7.75
N LEU A 89 6.45 -4.95 8.91
CA LEU A 89 5.91 -4.55 10.21
C LEU A 89 6.07 -3.04 10.43
N VAL A 90 4.97 -2.36 10.74
CA VAL A 90 4.96 -0.94 11.14
C VAL A 90 4.99 -0.85 12.66
N THR A 91 4.06 -1.53 13.32
CA THR A 91 3.98 -1.64 14.79
C THR A 91 3.09 -2.82 15.15
N GLU A 92 3.37 -3.48 16.27
CA GLU A 92 2.55 -4.55 16.86
C GLU A 92 2.10 -5.62 15.84
N ASN A 93 0.86 -5.53 15.37
CA ASN A 93 0.25 -6.43 14.40
C ASN A 93 -0.15 -5.75 13.07
N ILE A 94 0.31 -4.52 12.84
CA ILE A 94 0.03 -3.70 11.67
C ILE A 94 1.23 -3.74 10.72
N TYR A 95 0.97 -4.15 9.48
CA TYR A 95 2.00 -4.30 8.46
C TYR A 95 1.66 -3.47 7.22
N HIS A 96 2.65 -2.78 6.65
CA HIS A 96 2.53 -2.09 5.38
C HIS A 96 2.78 -3.08 4.23
N CYS A 97 1.83 -3.25 3.32
CA CYS A 97 1.91 -4.28 2.28
C CYS A 97 2.93 -3.96 1.18
N GLY A 98 3.32 -2.69 1.02
CA GLY A 98 4.04 -2.25 -0.18
C GLY A 98 3.22 -2.47 -1.46
N TYR A 99 3.92 -2.65 -2.58
CA TYR A 99 3.32 -2.96 -3.90
C TYR A 99 2.13 -2.06 -4.28
N HIS A 100 2.25 -0.74 -4.08
CA HIS A 100 1.14 0.18 -4.37
C HIS A 100 0.70 0.11 -5.83
N SER A 101 -0.52 0.57 -6.10
CA SER A 101 -1.13 0.53 -7.41
C SER A 101 -1.19 1.91 -8.03
N GLU A 102 -0.89 2.00 -9.32
CA GLU A 102 -1.15 3.21 -10.13
C GLU A 102 -2.65 3.54 -10.17
N LYS A 103 -3.52 2.53 -10.06
CA LYS A 103 -5.00 2.71 -10.06
C LYS A 103 -5.53 3.48 -8.85
N SER A 104 -4.75 3.53 -7.76
CA SER A 104 -5.09 4.25 -6.52
C SER A 104 -4.09 5.39 -6.25
N TYR A 105 -3.44 5.90 -7.31
CA TYR A 105 -2.42 6.96 -7.20
C TYR A 105 -1.28 6.67 -6.19
N GLY A 106 -1.03 5.39 -5.87
CA GLY A 106 -0.02 5.02 -4.88
C GLY A 106 -0.49 5.01 -3.43
N ALA A 107 -1.80 4.93 -3.16
CA ALA A 107 -2.33 4.73 -1.82
C ALA A 107 -1.67 3.55 -1.10
N ALA A 108 -1.37 3.76 0.20
CA ALA A 108 -0.74 2.76 1.04
C ALA A 108 -1.79 1.81 1.61
N SER A 109 -1.57 0.51 1.47
CA SER A 109 -2.42 -0.53 2.05
C SER A 109 -1.74 -1.21 3.24
N TYR A 110 -2.54 -1.65 4.22
CA TYR A 110 -2.06 -2.25 5.45
C TYR A 110 -2.74 -3.58 5.75
N LEU A 111 -2.00 -4.55 6.27
CA LEU A 111 -2.53 -5.79 6.83
C LEU A 111 -2.51 -5.70 8.36
N ILE A 112 -3.66 -5.88 8.99
CA ILE A 112 -3.80 -5.99 10.44
C ILE A 112 -3.99 -7.47 10.77
N VAL A 113 -3.02 -8.07 11.47
CA VAL A 113 -3.01 -9.50 11.80
C VAL A 113 -3.73 -9.76 13.11
N ARG A 114 -4.75 -10.61 13.09
CA ARG A 114 -5.66 -10.81 14.24
C ARG A 114 -6.09 -12.26 14.39
N PRO A 115 -6.21 -12.80 15.63
CA PRO A 115 -6.73 -14.14 15.87
C PRO A 115 -8.13 -14.38 15.28
N GLU A 116 -8.97 -13.35 15.26
CA GLU A 116 -10.35 -13.38 14.75
C GLU A 116 -10.42 -13.31 13.22
N GLY A 117 -9.27 -13.13 12.56
CA GLY A 117 -9.13 -12.99 11.12
C GLY A 117 -8.56 -11.63 10.72
N ASN A 118 -7.59 -11.68 9.81
CA ASN A 118 -6.86 -10.49 9.38
C ASN A 118 -7.75 -9.52 8.58
N ILE A 119 -7.40 -8.24 8.66
CA ILE A 119 -8.04 -7.18 7.89
C ILE A 119 -7.01 -6.61 6.92
N LEU A 120 -7.32 -6.59 5.63
CA LEU A 120 -6.58 -5.81 4.65
C LEU A 120 -7.29 -4.45 4.49
N VAL A 121 -6.58 -3.37 4.79
CA VAL A 121 -7.02 -1.98 4.61
C VAL A 121 -6.46 -1.48 3.29
N ASP A 122 -7.37 -1.13 2.39
CA ASP A 122 -7.12 -0.79 0.99
C ASP A 122 -6.38 -1.88 0.21
N SER A 123 -6.42 -1.79 -1.12
CA SER A 123 -5.94 -2.86 -1.97
C SER A 123 -4.58 -2.53 -2.61
N PRO A 124 -3.50 -3.26 -2.31
CA PRO A 124 -2.27 -3.18 -3.08
C PRO A 124 -2.44 -3.87 -4.44
N ARG A 125 -1.42 -3.83 -5.30
CA ARG A 125 -1.41 -4.70 -6.49
C ARG A 125 -1.46 -6.17 -6.06
N PHE A 126 -2.23 -6.97 -6.78
CA PHE A 126 -2.27 -8.41 -6.55
C PHE A 126 -1.05 -9.07 -7.20
N VAL A 127 0.00 -9.28 -6.41
CA VAL A 127 1.27 -9.88 -6.87
C VAL A 127 1.57 -11.18 -6.12
N PRO A 128 2.08 -12.24 -6.79
CA PRO A 128 2.25 -13.54 -6.15
C PRO A 128 3.11 -13.57 -4.87
N PRO A 129 4.23 -12.83 -4.76
CA PRO A 129 5.01 -12.84 -3.52
C PRO A 129 4.22 -12.32 -2.33
N LEU A 130 3.54 -11.18 -2.48
CA LEU A 130 2.73 -10.58 -1.43
C LEU A 130 1.57 -11.49 -1.03
N VAL A 131 0.84 -12.02 -2.01
CA VAL A 131 -0.31 -12.92 -1.77
C VAL A 131 0.12 -14.15 -0.96
N LYS A 132 1.24 -14.79 -1.33
CA LYS A 132 1.78 -15.93 -0.59
C LYS A 132 2.18 -15.61 0.84
N ASN A 133 2.74 -14.43 1.06
CA ASN A 133 3.11 -14.00 2.42
C ASN A 133 1.84 -13.75 3.25
N ILE A 134 0.82 -13.11 2.69
CA ILE A 134 -0.48 -12.91 3.36
C ILE A 134 -1.15 -14.26 3.67
N GLU A 135 -1.11 -15.24 2.77
CA GLU A 135 -1.58 -16.61 3.05
C GLU A 135 -0.86 -17.21 4.26
N ALA A 136 0.47 -17.13 4.30
CA ALA A 136 1.29 -17.63 5.40
C ALA A 136 1.00 -16.89 6.73
N MET A 137 0.49 -15.67 6.66
CA MET A 137 0.09 -14.85 7.81
C MET A 137 -1.36 -15.07 8.25
N GLY A 138 -2.09 -16.03 7.66
CA GLY A 138 -3.47 -16.36 8.04
C GLY A 138 -4.55 -15.87 7.07
N GLY A 139 -4.16 -15.38 5.89
CA GLY A 139 -5.08 -14.92 4.85
C GLY A 139 -5.75 -13.59 5.19
N ILE A 140 -6.95 -13.37 4.64
CA ILE A 140 -7.73 -12.14 4.82
C ILE A 140 -9.17 -12.53 5.14
N ARG A 141 -9.71 -12.03 6.26
CA ARG A 141 -11.13 -12.17 6.60
C ARG A 141 -11.94 -11.00 6.05
N TYR A 142 -11.47 -9.78 6.27
CA TYR A 142 -12.11 -8.56 5.80
C TYR A 142 -11.18 -7.76 4.90
N LEU A 143 -11.69 -7.28 3.77
CA LEU A 143 -11.03 -6.28 2.93
C LEU A 143 -11.79 -4.96 3.05
N TYR A 144 -11.25 -4.07 3.86
CA TYR A 144 -11.83 -2.78 4.12
C TYR A 144 -11.28 -1.75 3.13
N LEU A 145 -12.18 -1.07 2.43
CA LEU A 145 -11.87 -0.07 1.43
C LEU A 145 -12.26 1.31 1.98
N THR A 146 -11.29 2.20 2.09
CA THR A 146 -11.46 3.49 2.77
C THR A 146 -12.32 4.45 1.96
N HIS A 147 -12.15 4.49 0.64
CA HIS A 147 -13.00 5.23 -0.30
C HIS A 147 -12.91 4.65 -1.72
N ARG A 148 -13.71 5.20 -2.64
CA ARG A 148 -13.89 4.68 -4.01
C ARG A 148 -12.64 4.68 -4.88
N ASP A 149 -11.63 5.47 -4.55
CA ASP A 149 -10.42 5.65 -5.36
C ASP A 149 -9.32 4.62 -4.98
N ASP A 150 -9.37 4.07 -3.76
CA ASP A 150 -8.34 3.19 -3.20
C ASP A 150 -8.69 1.70 -3.31
N VAL A 151 -9.47 1.37 -4.34
CA VAL A 151 -10.04 0.03 -4.55
C VAL A 151 -9.16 -0.89 -5.41
N ALA A 152 -8.20 -0.34 -6.16
CA ALA A 152 -7.19 -1.03 -6.98
C ALA A 152 -7.53 -2.48 -7.45
N ASP A 153 -6.94 -3.51 -6.84
CA ASP A 153 -7.12 -4.92 -7.22
C ASP A 153 -8.05 -5.69 -6.25
N HIS A 154 -8.93 -4.98 -5.52
CA HIS A 154 -9.80 -5.55 -4.48
C HIS A 154 -10.57 -6.81 -4.89
N GLN A 155 -11.09 -6.89 -6.12
CA GLN A 155 -11.80 -8.06 -6.62
C GLN A 155 -10.89 -9.30 -6.67
N LYS A 156 -9.62 -9.17 -7.04
CA LYS A 156 -8.68 -10.31 -7.07
C LYS A 156 -8.43 -10.85 -5.67
N TYR A 157 -8.31 -9.97 -4.67
CA TYR A 157 -8.21 -10.38 -3.27
C TYR A 157 -9.48 -11.10 -2.79
N ARG A 158 -10.66 -10.59 -3.15
CA ARG A 158 -11.95 -11.25 -2.88
C ARG A 158 -12.04 -12.65 -3.47
N ASP A 159 -11.66 -12.78 -4.74
CA ASP A 159 -11.72 -14.04 -5.49
C ASP A 159 -10.74 -15.08 -4.92
N HIS A 160 -9.56 -14.63 -4.46
CA HIS A 160 -8.50 -15.50 -3.94
C HIS A 160 -8.73 -15.92 -2.48
N PHE A 161 -8.99 -14.95 -1.59
CA PHE A 161 -9.08 -15.20 -0.15
C PHE A 161 -10.49 -15.51 0.35
N GLY A 162 -11.51 -15.23 -0.47
CA GLY A 162 -12.89 -15.39 -0.02
C GLY A 162 -13.34 -14.31 0.98
N CYS A 163 -12.56 -13.23 1.18
CA CYS A 163 -12.79 -12.20 2.19
C CYS A 163 -14.05 -11.37 1.93
N ASP A 164 -14.75 -10.92 2.98
CA ASP A 164 -15.85 -9.97 2.80
C ASP A 164 -15.29 -8.56 2.65
N ARG A 165 -15.69 -7.85 1.57
CA ARG A 165 -15.30 -6.46 1.40
C ARG A 165 -16.25 -5.56 2.16
N ILE A 166 -15.69 -4.48 2.72
CA ILE A 166 -16.42 -3.45 3.46
C ILE A 166 -16.16 -2.11 2.76
N LEU A 167 -17.22 -1.37 2.43
CA LEU A 167 -17.14 -0.03 1.86
C LEU A 167 -18.39 0.77 2.24
N HIS A 168 -18.27 2.08 2.41
CA HIS A 168 -19.43 2.93 2.65
C HIS A 168 -20.31 3.05 1.38
N THR A 169 -21.64 3.13 1.53
CA THR A 169 -22.59 3.25 0.41
C THR A 169 -22.32 4.46 -0.46
N ASP A 170 -21.91 5.56 0.15
CA ASP A 170 -21.57 6.81 -0.54
C ASP A 170 -20.30 6.68 -1.37
N GLU A 171 -19.49 5.64 -1.15
CA GLU A 171 -18.28 5.35 -1.92
C GLU A 171 -18.49 4.24 -2.97
N ILE A 172 -19.72 3.73 -3.11
CA ILE A 172 -20.02 2.71 -4.11
C ILE A 172 -19.99 3.30 -5.51
N ASN A 173 -19.22 2.66 -6.39
CA ASN A 173 -19.18 2.96 -7.82
C ASN A 173 -19.51 1.69 -8.63
N ALA A 174 -19.45 1.76 -9.96
CA ALA A 174 -19.76 0.61 -10.82
C ALA A 174 -18.91 -0.64 -10.53
N GLY A 175 -17.65 -0.47 -10.12
CA GLY A 175 -16.72 -1.55 -9.78
C GLY A 175 -16.91 -2.15 -8.38
N THR A 176 -17.60 -1.46 -7.48
CA THR A 176 -17.76 -1.87 -6.08
C THR A 176 -19.21 -2.19 -5.68
N ARG A 177 -20.17 -2.20 -6.62
CA ARG A 177 -21.58 -2.53 -6.33
C ARG A 177 -21.80 -3.88 -5.67
N SER A 178 -20.90 -4.83 -5.89
CA SER A 178 -20.95 -6.18 -5.34
C SER A 178 -20.23 -6.34 -4.00
N VAL A 179 -19.76 -5.25 -3.39
CA VAL A 179 -19.15 -5.28 -2.06
C VAL A 179 -20.15 -5.84 -1.06
N GLU A 180 -19.65 -6.77 -0.24
CA GLU A 180 -20.46 -7.65 0.59
C GLU A 180 -21.09 -6.91 1.79
N ILE A 181 -20.35 -5.99 2.39
CA ILE A 181 -20.79 -5.19 3.54
C ILE A 181 -20.78 -3.72 3.12
N GLN A 182 -21.98 -3.15 2.95
CA GLN A 182 -22.16 -1.74 2.59
C GLN A 182 -22.63 -0.96 3.81
N LEU A 183 -21.73 -0.14 4.36
CA LEU A 183 -22.00 0.66 5.55
C LEU A 183 -22.74 1.94 5.16
N SER A 184 -23.60 2.46 6.04
CA SER A 184 -24.41 3.65 5.76
C SER A 184 -24.54 4.53 7.00
N GLY A 185 -24.48 5.85 6.80
CA GLY A 185 -24.64 6.83 7.87
C GLY A 185 -23.31 7.26 8.48
N SER A 186 -23.39 8.19 9.44
CA SER A 186 -22.22 8.81 10.07
C SER A 186 -21.84 8.19 11.42
N GLU A 187 -22.69 7.31 11.96
CA GLU A 187 -22.44 6.71 13.27
C GLU A 187 -21.32 5.67 13.19
N PRO A 188 -20.52 5.51 14.26
CA PRO A 188 -19.51 4.45 14.31
C PRO A 188 -20.12 3.05 14.14
N HIS A 189 -19.49 2.22 13.29
CA HIS A 189 -19.91 0.86 13.00
C HIS A 189 -18.98 -0.14 13.70
N GLN A 190 -19.50 -0.86 14.70
CA GLN A 190 -18.79 -1.98 15.32
C GLN A 190 -18.89 -3.20 14.40
N ILE A 191 -17.75 -3.75 13.97
CA ILE A 191 -17.68 -4.94 13.12
C ILE A 191 -17.35 -6.19 13.94
N THR A 192 -16.39 -6.08 14.86
CA THR A 192 -16.04 -7.08 15.89
C THR A 192 -15.74 -6.35 17.20
N ASP A 193 -15.61 -7.04 18.34
CA ASP A 193 -15.45 -6.40 19.67
C ASP A 193 -14.29 -5.38 19.77
N ASP A 194 -13.25 -5.56 18.96
CA ASP A 194 -12.04 -4.73 18.86
C ASP A 194 -11.96 -3.91 17.55
N LEU A 195 -12.94 -4.02 16.64
CA LEU A 195 -12.96 -3.31 15.36
C LEU A 195 -14.12 -2.32 15.29
N LEU A 196 -13.79 -1.04 15.43
CA LEU A 196 -14.71 0.06 15.23
C LEU A 196 -14.33 0.82 13.97
N ILE A 197 -15.29 0.97 13.06
CA ILE A 197 -15.14 1.84 11.89
C ILE A 197 -15.84 3.16 12.14
N ILE A 198 -15.12 4.27 11.97
CA ILE A 198 -15.64 5.63 12.16
C ILE A 198 -15.69 6.33 10.81
N SER A 199 -16.89 6.77 10.42
CA SER A 199 -17.09 7.60 9.24
C SER A 199 -16.59 9.03 9.50
N VAL A 200 -15.67 9.52 8.67
CA VAL A 200 -15.10 10.87 8.73
C VAL A 200 -15.41 11.59 7.42
N PRO A 201 -16.05 12.77 7.45
CA PRO A 201 -16.25 13.56 6.23
C PRO A 201 -14.90 13.97 5.62
N GLY A 202 -14.78 13.83 4.30
CA GLY A 202 -13.59 14.12 3.51
C GLY A 202 -13.40 15.61 3.17
N GLN A 203 -12.31 15.92 2.46
CA GLN A 203 -11.90 17.30 2.11
C GLN A 203 -12.90 18.06 1.22
N MET A 204 -13.69 17.35 0.44
CA MET A 204 -14.89 17.88 -0.21
C MET A 204 -16.07 17.04 0.30
N HIS A 205 -17.19 17.68 0.60
CA HIS A 205 -18.38 17.14 1.31
C HIS A 205 -19.02 15.84 0.75
N GLU A 206 -18.38 15.16 -0.20
CA GLU A 206 -18.84 13.96 -0.93
C GLU A 206 -17.99 12.71 -0.67
N GLN A 207 -16.85 12.81 0.03
CA GLN A 207 -16.03 11.65 0.39
C GLN A 207 -16.20 11.29 1.87
N MET A 208 -16.33 10.02 2.20
CA MET A 208 -16.25 9.54 3.58
C MET A 208 -14.97 8.73 3.75
N GLN A 209 -14.03 9.28 4.51
CA GLN A 209 -12.86 8.56 4.94
C GLN A 209 -13.22 7.75 6.17
N MET A 210 -12.88 6.47 6.19
CA MET A 210 -13.27 5.62 7.29
C MET A 210 -12.00 5.25 8.10
N CYS A 211 -12.01 5.50 9.41
CA CYS A 211 -10.90 5.16 10.32
C CYS A 211 -11.21 3.89 11.10
N ILE A 212 -10.23 2.98 11.20
CA ILE A 212 -10.28 1.85 12.14
C ILE A 212 -9.72 2.32 13.48
N ASN A 213 -10.57 2.38 14.51
CA ASN A 213 -10.11 2.48 15.88
C ASN A 213 -9.99 1.06 16.44
N TRP A 214 -8.77 0.68 16.79
CA TRP A 214 -8.46 -0.62 17.37
C TRP A 214 -8.02 -0.43 18.82
N MET A 215 -8.77 -1.03 19.75
CA MET A 215 -8.38 -1.03 21.16
C MET A 215 -7.39 -2.17 21.39
N VAL A 216 -6.12 -1.81 21.56
CA VAL A 216 -5.12 -2.77 22.06
C VAL A 216 -5.46 -3.06 23.51
N ASP A 217 -5.87 -4.29 23.81
CA ASP A 217 -6.04 -4.73 25.18
C ASP A 217 -4.65 -4.69 25.85
N SER A 218 -4.43 -3.66 26.68
CA SER A 218 -3.17 -3.43 27.38
C SER A 218 -3.13 -4.38 28.57
N ARG A 219 -2.77 -5.64 28.32
CA ARG A 219 -2.46 -6.62 29.37
C ARG A 219 -0.97 -6.90 29.45
#